data_AF-A0A355HAB7-F1
#
_entry.id   AF-A0A355HAB7-F1
#
_cell.length_a   1.000
_cell.length_b   1.000
_cell.length_c   1.000
_cell.angle_alpha   90.00
_cell.angle_beta   90.00
_cell.angle_gamma   90.00
#
_symmetry.space_group_name_H-M   'P 1'
#
loop_
_entity.id
_entity.type
_entity.pdbx_description
1 polymer ?
#
loop_
_entity_poly.entity_id
_entity_poly.type
_entity_poly.pdbx_seq_one_letter_code
_entity_poly.pdbx_strand_id
1 'polypeptide(L)'
;MEEIHFSLLQSKSAKELNMRSAIQEELFGSEQYTRLCSICRGEFPRSSEFFPEGRCKDEMASFCRKCANVRAQTNRSADETETKMSQLYFPEKICDGCGAKKQLREFYMSSYSHDGKTSVCKNCTDANHDEREMRRQRLGDMAWAVYFIQDSRNKRVKIGSSDDPELTLSTLQEGSSETLHLLANHESGEKDTA
;
A
#
# COMPACT_ATOMS: atom_id res chain seq x y z
N MET A 1 -51.95 -12.75 50.95
CA MET A 1 -51.07 -13.87 50.58
C MET A 1 -50.49 -13.58 49.20
N GLU A 2 -49.62 -12.59 49.08
CA GLU A 2 -49.18 -12.10 47.75
C GLU A 2 -47.73 -11.63 47.72
N GLU A 3 -46.88 -12.09 48.65
CA GLU A 3 -45.46 -11.70 48.66
C GLU A 3 -44.47 -12.86 48.48
N ILE A 4 -44.94 -14.10 48.29
CA ILE A 4 -44.02 -15.27 48.21
C ILE A 4 -43.75 -15.69 46.75
N HIS A 5 -44.46 -15.15 45.75
CA HIS A 5 -44.34 -15.62 44.37
C HIS A 5 -43.31 -14.85 43.51
N PHE A 6 -42.84 -13.68 43.95
CA PHE A 6 -41.93 -12.84 43.15
C PHE A 6 -40.44 -13.21 43.31
N SER A 7 -40.07 -13.87 44.41
CA SER A 7 -38.66 -14.19 44.70
C SER A 7 -38.14 -15.45 43.99
N LEU A 8 -39.01 -16.35 43.52
CA LEU A 8 -38.61 -17.59 42.83
C LEU A 8 -38.38 -17.46 41.31
N LEU A 9 -38.75 -16.32 40.72
CA LEU A 9 -38.58 -16.05 39.28
C LEU A 9 -37.25 -15.36 38.94
N GLN A 10 -36.66 -14.61 39.87
CA GLN A 10 -35.34 -13.99 39.66
C GLN A 10 -34.18 -14.98 39.84
N SER A 11 -34.35 -16.05 40.63
CA SER A 11 -33.30 -17.04 40.87
C SER A 11 -33.18 -18.12 39.79
N LYS A 12 -34.20 -18.30 38.95
CA LYS A 12 -34.21 -19.31 37.86
C LYS A 12 -33.48 -18.82 36.60
N SER A 13 -33.62 -17.52 36.27
CA SER A 13 -33.03 -16.93 35.07
C SER A 13 -31.49 -16.91 35.10
N ALA A 14 -30.87 -16.54 36.21
CA ALA A 14 -29.41 -16.47 36.32
C ALA A 14 -28.74 -17.85 36.30
N LYS A 15 -29.37 -18.88 36.89
CA LYS A 15 -28.83 -20.25 36.91
C LYS A 15 -28.96 -20.96 35.56
N GLU A 16 -30.05 -20.75 34.83
CA GLU A 16 -30.24 -21.33 33.48
C GLU A 16 -29.36 -20.66 32.41
N LEU A 17 -29.13 -19.34 32.51
CA LEU A 17 -28.15 -18.63 31.66
C LEU A 17 -26.71 -19.11 31.90
N ASN A 18 -26.35 -19.36 33.17
CA ASN A 18 -25.03 -19.85 33.53
C ASN A 18 -24.82 -21.33 33.12
N MET A 19 -25.85 -22.17 33.23
CA MET A 19 -25.81 -23.56 32.76
C MET A 19 -25.75 -23.68 31.22
N ARG A 20 -26.44 -22.81 30.48
CA ARG A 20 -26.34 -22.77 29.00
C ARG A 20 -24.96 -22.33 28.53
N SER A 21 -24.32 -21.39 29.24
CA SER A 21 -22.96 -20.94 28.96
C SER A 21 -21.93 -22.04 29.18
N ALA A 22 -22.03 -22.80 30.28
CA ALA A 22 -21.07 -23.84 30.62
C ALA A 22 -21.16 -25.08 29.69
N ILE A 23 -22.36 -25.47 29.25
CA ILE A 23 -22.55 -26.64 28.36
C ILE A 23 -22.07 -26.33 26.93
N GLN A 24 -22.09 -25.06 26.51
CA GLN A 24 -21.65 -24.65 25.17
C GLN A 24 -20.11 -24.56 25.05
N GLU A 25 -19.40 -24.20 26.13
CA GLU A 25 -17.93 -24.16 26.16
C GLU A 25 -17.28 -25.55 26.11
N GLU A 26 -17.94 -26.60 26.63
CA GLU A 26 -17.35 -27.94 26.69
C GLU A 26 -17.35 -28.70 25.35
N LEU A 27 -18.20 -28.32 24.40
CA LEU A 27 -18.29 -29.00 23.09
C LEU A 27 -17.63 -28.23 21.94
N PHE A 28 -17.49 -26.92 22.05
CA PHE A 28 -16.94 -26.07 20.99
C PHE A 28 -16.05 -24.98 21.60
N GLY A 29 -14.84 -24.80 21.07
CA GLY A 29 -13.89 -23.80 21.58
C GLY A 29 -14.47 -22.38 21.60
N SER A 30 -13.98 -21.55 22.51
CA SER A 30 -14.47 -20.16 22.76
C SER A 30 -14.58 -19.29 21.50
N GLU A 31 -13.80 -19.60 20.46
CA GLU A 31 -13.83 -18.96 19.13
C GLU A 31 -15.20 -18.96 18.42
N GLN A 32 -16.13 -19.83 18.83
CA GLN A 32 -17.47 -19.88 18.24
C GLN A 32 -18.46 -18.91 18.88
N TYR A 33 -18.24 -18.50 20.14
CA TYR A 33 -19.19 -17.69 20.91
C TYR A 33 -18.68 -16.29 21.20
N THR A 34 -17.36 -16.11 21.26
CA THR A 34 -16.71 -14.83 21.42
C THR A 34 -15.88 -14.47 20.19
N ARG A 35 -15.64 -13.19 20.01
CA ARG A 35 -14.82 -12.64 18.94
C ARG A 35 -14.01 -11.47 19.47
N LEU A 36 -12.77 -11.37 19.01
CA LEU A 36 -11.91 -10.23 19.29
C LEU A 36 -12.22 -9.07 18.36
N CYS A 37 -12.36 -7.87 18.93
CA CYS A 37 -12.37 -6.64 18.16
C CYS A 37 -10.97 -6.36 17.60
N SER A 38 -10.84 -6.22 16.29
CA SER A 38 -9.57 -5.92 15.61
C SER A 38 -8.95 -4.57 15.99
N ILE A 39 -9.72 -3.68 16.63
CA ILE A 39 -9.28 -2.33 17.01
C ILE A 39 -8.90 -2.27 18.48
N CYS A 40 -9.85 -2.52 19.39
CA CYS A 40 -9.60 -2.42 20.83
C CYS A 40 -9.07 -3.72 21.45
N ARG A 41 -9.00 -4.81 20.68
CA ARG A 41 -8.57 -6.16 21.13
C ARG A 41 -9.41 -6.75 22.27
N GLY A 42 -10.54 -6.14 22.61
CA GLY A 42 -11.48 -6.70 23.57
C GLY A 42 -12.19 -7.93 23.01
N GLU A 43 -12.45 -8.90 23.88
CA GLU A 43 -13.24 -10.09 23.60
C GLU A 43 -14.71 -9.82 23.92
N PHE A 44 -15.58 -10.06 22.95
CA PHE A 44 -17.01 -9.79 23.06
C PHE A 44 -17.82 -10.97 22.50
N PRO A 45 -19.07 -11.16 22.94
CA PRO A 45 -19.97 -12.12 22.32
C PRO A 45 -20.09 -11.87 20.82
N ARG A 46 -20.09 -12.95 20.04
CA ARG A 46 -20.22 -12.95 18.59
C ARG A 46 -21.69 -12.71 18.19
N SER A 47 -22.20 -11.51 18.47
CA SER A 47 -23.57 -11.09 18.20
C SER A 47 -23.66 -9.69 17.59
N SER A 48 -24.77 -9.44 16.88
CA SER A 48 -25.00 -8.19 16.15
C SER A 48 -25.15 -6.97 17.08
N GLU A 49 -25.32 -7.21 18.38
CA GLU A 49 -25.29 -6.19 19.42
C GLU A 49 -23.88 -5.62 19.64
N PHE A 50 -22.83 -6.45 19.52
CA PHE A 50 -21.45 -6.03 19.75
C PHE A 50 -20.70 -5.70 18.48
N PHE A 51 -20.99 -6.41 17.38
CA PHE A 51 -20.36 -6.19 16.08
C PHE A 51 -21.41 -5.72 15.06
N PRO A 52 -21.20 -4.58 14.37
CA PRO A 52 -22.10 -4.16 13.30
C PRO A 52 -21.99 -5.12 12.09
N GLU A 53 -22.90 -4.99 11.14
CA GLU A 53 -22.85 -5.72 9.86
C GLU A 53 -21.53 -5.44 9.12
N GLY A 54 -21.01 -6.46 8.45
CA GLY A 54 -19.72 -6.37 7.77
C GLY A 54 -19.50 -7.46 6.72
N ARG A 55 -18.27 -7.54 6.24
CA ARG A 55 -17.88 -8.41 5.11
C ARG A 55 -17.19 -9.71 5.54
N CYS A 56 -17.16 -10.01 6.83
CA CYS A 56 -16.63 -11.29 7.27
C CYS A 56 -17.62 -12.41 6.93
N LYS A 57 -17.16 -13.66 7.00
CA LYS A 57 -17.96 -14.85 6.68
C LYS A 57 -19.27 -14.96 7.48
N ASP A 58 -19.30 -14.36 8.66
CA ASP A 58 -20.47 -14.28 9.55
C ASP A 58 -21.35 -13.06 9.31
N GLU A 59 -21.12 -12.30 8.22
CA GLU A 59 -21.84 -11.06 7.88
C GLU A 59 -21.66 -9.94 8.92
N MET A 60 -20.67 -10.08 9.80
CA MET A 60 -20.33 -9.11 10.84
C MET A 60 -19.01 -8.41 10.54
N ALA A 61 -18.81 -7.23 11.12
CA ALA A 61 -17.56 -6.51 11.04
C ALA A 61 -16.50 -7.15 11.96
N SER A 62 -15.22 -6.93 11.65
CA SER A 62 -14.11 -7.39 12.48
C SER A 62 -13.89 -6.54 13.74
N PHE A 63 -14.64 -5.47 13.93
CA PHE A 63 -14.49 -4.52 15.03
C PHE A 63 -15.83 -4.24 15.70
N CYS A 64 -15.80 -3.90 16.99
CA CYS A 64 -17.00 -3.66 17.77
C CYS A 64 -17.67 -2.32 17.42
N ARG A 65 -18.96 -2.21 17.74
CA ARG A 65 -19.77 -1.00 17.51
C ARG A 65 -19.20 0.25 18.18
N LYS A 66 -18.57 0.12 19.35
CA LYS A 66 -17.90 1.25 20.02
C LYS A 66 -16.81 1.84 19.12
N CYS A 67 -15.95 0.99 18.57
CA CYS A 67 -14.90 1.43 17.66
C CYS A 67 -15.48 1.91 16.32
N ALA A 68 -16.60 1.34 15.86
CA ALA A 68 -17.31 1.83 14.68
C ALA A 68 -17.81 3.28 14.88
N ASN A 69 -18.40 3.58 16.04
CA ASN A 69 -18.92 4.90 16.37
C ASN A 69 -17.81 5.94 16.49
N VAL A 70 -16.69 5.59 17.13
CA VAL A 70 -15.52 6.49 17.21
C VAL A 70 -15.02 6.83 15.80
N ARG A 71 -14.90 5.83 14.91
CA ARG A 71 -14.52 6.07 13.51
C ARG A 71 -15.53 6.94 12.75
N ALA A 72 -16.82 6.72 12.96
CA ALA A 72 -17.86 7.53 12.34
C ALA A 72 -17.82 8.99 12.81
N GLN A 73 -17.51 9.21 14.10
CA GLN A 73 -17.34 10.55 14.67
C GLN A 73 -16.08 11.23 14.12
N THR A 74 -14.94 10.54 14.04
CA THR A 74 -13.71 11.12 13.47
C THR A 74 -13.87 11.52 12.01
N ASN A 75 -14.61 10.71 11.23
CA ASN A 75 -14.87 11.01 9.83
C ASN A 75 -15.85 12.18 9.66
N ARG A 76 -16.85 12.30 10.55
CA ARG A 76 -17.76 13.46 10.57
C ARG A 76 -17.07 14.76 10.96
N SER A 77 -16.06 14.71 11.83
CA SER A 77 -15.25 15.88 12.20
C SER A 77 -14.12 16.19 11.21
N ALA A 78 -13.77 15.23 10.34
CA ALA A 78 -12.76 15.43 9.30
C ALA A 78 -13.27 16.33 8.16
N ASP A 79 -14.58 16.33 7.89
CA ASP A 79 -15.19 17.12 6.81
C ASP A 79 -15.08 18.65 7.01
N GLU A 80 -14.88 19.13 8.24
CA GLU A 80 -14.64 20.56 8.54
C GLU A 80 -13.16 20.91 8.80
N THR A 81 -12.30 19.91 9.04
CA THR A 81 -10.89 20.13 9.47
C THR A 81 -9.84 19.69 8.44
N GLU A 82 -10.19 18.88 7.44
CA GLU A 82 -9.26 18.49 6.36
C GLU A 82 -8.84 19.68 5.48
N THR A 83 -9.70 20.69 5.30
CA THR A 83 -9.41 21.82 4.42
C THR A 83 -8.39 22.81 5.02
N LYS A 84 -8.22 22.86 6.35
CA LYS A 84 -7.32 23.82 7.03
C LYS A 84 -6.01 23.22 7.53
N MET A 85 -5.97 21.93 7.90
CA MET A 85 -4.72 21.30 8.36
C MET A 85 -3.84 20.74 7.23
N SER A 86 -4.40 20.59 6.02
CA SER A 86 -3.67 20.09 4.86
C SER A 86 -2.70 21.08 4.21
N GLN A 87 -2.69 22.34 4.67
CA GLN A 87 -1.85 23.40 4.07
C GLN A 87 -0.60 23.74 4.90
N LEU A 88 -0.43 23.20 6.11
CA LEU A 88 0.61 23.74 7.01
C LEU A 88 1.90 22.93 7.11
N TYR A 89 1.96 21.61 6.91
CA TYR A 89 3.22 20.87 7.12
C TYR A 89 3.34 19.53 6.37
N PHE A 90 2.98 19.45 5.08
CA PHE A 90 3.40 18.28 4.30
C PHE A 90 4.83 18.49 3.82
N PRO A 91 5.76 17.58 4.13
CA PRO A 91 7.11 17.67 3.59
C PRO A 91 7.05 17.62 2.05
N GLU A 92 7.86 18.45 1.43
CA GLU A 92 7.98 18.56 -0.02
C GLU A 92 9.37 18.11 -0.46
N LYS A 93 9.45 17.57 -1.67
CA LYS A 93 10.68 17.11 -2.32
C LYS A 93 10.70 17.62 -3.76
N ILE A 94 11.90 17.92 -4.26
CA ILE A 94 12.11 18.27 -5.66
C ILE A 94 12.21 16.96 -6.45
N CYS A 95 11.43 16.85 -7.53
CA CYS A 95 11.50 15.71 -8.43
C CYS A 95 12.72 15.81 -9.35
N ASP A 96 13.56 14.78 -9.39
CA ASP A 96 14.75 14.76 -10.25
C ASP A 96 14.39 14.69 -11.76
N GLY A 97 13.19 14.21 -12.09
CA GLY A 97 12.72 14.09 -13.49
C GLY A 97 12.17 15.39 -14.09
N CYS A 98 11.37 16.15 -13.33
CA CYS A 98 10.75 17.40 -13.83
C CYS A 98 11.25 18.68 -13.14
N GLY A 99 12.11 18.57 -12.12
CA GLY A 99 12.60 19.71 -11.33
C GLY A 99 11.55 20.40 -10.45
N ALA A 100 10.29 19.96 -10.49
CA ALA A 100 9.22 20.59 -9.73
C ALA A 100 9.25 20.17 -8.26
N LYS A 101 9.04 21.14 -7.36
CA LYS A 101 8.83 20.87 -5.94
C LYS A 101 7.41 20.33 -5.73
N LYS A 102 7.32 19.12 -5.18
CA LYS A 102 6.10 18.34 -5.05
C LYS A 102 5.97 17.77 -3.65
N GLN A 103 4.76 17.49 -3.21
CA GLN A 103 4.54 16.90 -1.90
C GLN A 103 5.00 15.43 -1.88
N LEU A 104 5.50 14.92 -0.75
CA LEU A 104 5.95 13.52 -0.65
C LEU A 104 4.90 12.46 -1.01
N ARG A 105 3.60 12.81 -1.02
CA ARG A 105 2.51 11.92 -1.49
C ARG A 105 2.47 11.72 -3.00
N GLU A 106 3.09 12.64 -3.76
CA GLU A 106 3.27 12.56 -5.21
C GLU A 106 4.46 11.69 -5.62
N PHE A 107 5.10 11.00 -4.67
CA PHE A 107 6.22 10.08 -4.90
C PHE A 107 5.83 8.68 -4.41
N TYR A 108 6.35 7.63 -5.07
CA TYR A 108 6.19 6.25 -4.62
C TYR A 108 7.10 5.97 -3.41
N MET A 109 6.81 4.89 -2.68
CA MET A 109 7.68 4.46 -1.58
C MET A 109 8.94 3.79 -2.14
N SER A 110 10.09 4.02 -1.52
CA SER A 110 11.36 3.37 -1.86
C SER A 110 12.13 3.03 -0.59
N SER A 111 12.66 1.80 -0.52
CA SER A 111 13.54 1.36 0.56
C SER A 111 14.98 1.85 0.42
N TYR A 112 15.35 2.33 -0.78
CA TYR A 112 16.73 2.69 -1.11
C TYR A 112 17.05 4.16 -0.82
N SER A 113 16.02 4.98 -0.59
CA SER A 113 16.13 6.40 -0.33
C SER A 113 16.04 6.71 1.16
N HIS A 114 16.84 7.67 1.63
CA HIS A 114 16.84 8.10 3.03
C HIS A 114 15.47 8.61 3.52
N ASP A 115 14.69 9.24 2.65
CA ASP A 115 13.35 9.77 2.96
C ASP A 115 12.22 8.75 2.73
N GLY A 116 12.56 7.51 2.37
CA GLY A 116 11.59 6.46 2.06
C GLY A 116 10.77 6.69 0.78
N LYS A 117 11.17 7.64 -0.07
CA LYS A 117 10.44 8.05 -1.28
C LYS A 117 11.31 8.05 -2.52
N THR A 118 10.73 7.69 -3.67
CA THR A 118 11.42 7.78 -4.97
C THR A 118 11.96 9.20 -5.22
N SER A 119 13.04 9.31 -5.99
CA SER A 119 13.59 10.59 -6.45
C SER A 119 12.69 11.27 -7.50
N VAL A 120 11.95 10.46 -8.24
CA VAL A 120 11.05 10.89 -9.32
C VAL A 120 9.59 10.80 -8.88
N CYS A 121 8.77 11.77 -9.28
CA CYS A 121 7.35 11.84 -8.96
C CYS A 121 6.54 10.86 -9.81
N LYS A 122 5.35 10.49 -9.32
CA LYS A 122 4.44 9.52 -9.95
C LYS A 122 4.19 9.84 -11.43
N ASN A 123 3.85 11.08 -11.75
CA ASN A 123 3.59 11.48 -13.14
C ASN A 123 4.78 11.24 -14.08
N CYS A 124 6.01 11.51 -13.61
CA CYS A 124 7.20 11.24 -14.41
C CYS A 124 7.48 9.74 -14.52
N THR A 125 7.22 8.97 -13.46
CA THR A 125 7.30 7.51 -13.49
C THR A 125 6.30 6.92 -14.49
N ASP A 126 5.05 7.39 -14.47
CA ASP A 126 3.98 6.92 -15.35
C ASP A 126 4.28 7.31 -16.82
N ALA A 127 4.72 8.55 -17.07
CA ALA A 127 5.13 8.98 -18.39
C ALA A 127 6.28 8.13 -18.97
N ASN A 128 7.30 7.81 -18.14
CA ASN A 128 8.40 6.94 -18.55
C ASN A 128 7.92 5.50 -18.80
N HIS A 129 6.96 5.01 -18.01
CA HIS A 129 6.36 3.70 -18.22
C HIS A 129 5.63 3.65 -19.57
N ASP A 130 4.79 4.65 -19.85
CA ASP A 130 4.04 4.75 -21.10
C ASP A 130 4.96 4.89 -22.31
N GLU A 131 6.04 5.66 -22.20
CA GLU A 131 7.04 5.79 -23.27
C GLU A 131 7.74 4.44 -23.52
N ARG A 132 8.12 3.72 -22.46
CA ARG A 132 8.72 2.39 -22.57
C ARG A 132 7.74 1.38 -23.18
N GLU A 133 6.47 1.46 -22.83
CA GLU A 133 5.44 0.60 -23.39
C GLU A 133 5.22 0.91 -24.88
N MET A 134 5.15 2.17 -25.28
CA MET A 134 5.08 2.57 -26.68
C MET A 134 6.32 2.13 -27.47
N ARG A 135 7.53 2.22 -26.88
CA ARG A 135 8.77 1.72 -27.50
C ARG A 135 8.70 0.21 -27.71
N ARG A 136 8.24 -0.55 -26.71
CA ARG A 136 7.99 -2.00 -26.83
C ARG A 136 6.97 -2.33 -27.90
N GLN A 137 5.85 -1.61 -27.97
CA GLN A 137 4.82 -1.85 -28.97
C GLN A 137 5.31 -1.59 -30.40
N ARG A 138 6.15 -0.57 -30.60
CA ARG A 138 6.73 -0.25 -31.93
C ARG A 138 7.77 -1.26 -32.39
N LEU A 139 8.59 -1.78 -31.48
CA LEU A 139 9.77 -2.58 -31.81
C LEU A 139 9.60 -4.09 -31.49
N GLY A 140 8.49 -4.48 -30.86
CA GLY A 140 8.20 -5.85 -30.45
C GLY A 140 9.13 -6.40 -29.35
N ASP A 141 9.15 -7.72 -29.18
CA ASP A 141 10.00 -8.44 -28.20
C ASP A 141 11.52 -8.40 -28.55
N MET A 142 11.91 -7.74 -29.64
CA MET A 142 13.29 -7.67 -30.14
C MET A 142 13.91 -6.27 -30.00
N ALA A 143 13.32 -5.40 -29.17
CA ALA A 143 13.69 -4.01 -28.98
C ALA A 143 14.96 -3.84 -28.10
N TRP A 144 16.12 -4.25 -28.59
CA TRP A 144 17.40 -3.96 -27.94
C TRP A 144 18.17 -2.92 -28.77
N ALA A 145 18.74 -1.94 -28.08
CA ALA A 145 19.49 -0.86 -28.71
C ALA A 145 20.99 -1.07 -28.46
N VAL A 146 21.80 -0.89 -29.51
CA VAL A 146 23.25 -0.88 -29.44
C VAL A 146 23.68 0.53 -29.07
N TYR A 147 24.40 0.68 -27.96
CA TYR A 147 24.87 1.98 -27.50
C TYR A 147 26.39 2.02 -27.39
N PHE A 148 26.93 3.22 -27.64
CA PHE A 148 28.36 3.50 -27.63
C PHE A 148 28.66 4.48 -26.51
N ILE A 149 29.41 4.05 -25.49
CA ILE A 149 29.79 4.91 -24.37
C ILE A 149 31.29 5.16 -24.35
N GLN A 150 31.67 6.32 -23.83
CA GLN A 150 33.06 6.72 -23.66
C GLN A 150 33.26 7.32 -22.27
N ASP A 151 34.40 7.02 -21.65
CA ASP A 151 34.79 7.63 -20.38
C ASP A 151 35.53 8.95 -20.66
N SER A 152 35.25 9.98 -19.87
CA SER A 152 35.96 11.27 -19.90
C SER A 152 37.50 11.16 -19.85
N ARG A 153 38.07 10.16 -19.15
CA ARG A 153 39.53 9.92 -19.10
C ARG A 153 40.05 9.04 -20.21
N ASN A 154 39.24 8.08 -20.66
CA ASN A 154 39.67 7.08 -21.63
C ASN A 154 38.89 7.23 -22.92
N LYS A 155 39.60 7.63 -23.98
CA LYS A 155 39.00 7.79 -25.32
C LYS A 155 38.52 6.47 -25.94
N ARG A 156 38.75 5.32 -25.30
CA ARG A 156 38.23 4.03 -25.74
C ARG A 156 36.71 4.00 -25.67
N VAL A 157 36.09 3.75 -26.82
CA VAL A 157 34.65 3.51 -26.93
C VAL A 157 34.33 2.08 -26.47
N LYS A 158 33.31 1.93 -25.63
CA LYS A 158 32.73 0.64 -25.24
C LYS A 158 31.37 0.50 -25.91
N ILE A 159 31.07 -0.71 -26.36
CA ILE A 159 29.82 -1.05 -27.04
C ILE A 159 29.01 -1.91 -26.10
N GLY A 160 27.75 -1.56 -25.90
CA GLY A 160 26.80 -2.34 -25.12
C GLY A 160 25.48 -2.50 -25.85
N SER A 161 24.68 -3.44 -25.36
CA SER A 161 23.33 -3.73 -25.85
C SER A 161 22.37 -3.72 -24.67
N SER A 162 21.27 -2.97 -24.75
CA SER A 162 20.25 -2.92 -23.71
C SER A 162 18.92 -2.44 -24.29
N ASP A 163 17.81 -2.83 -23.65
CA ASP A 163 16.47 -2.34 -23.95
C ASP A 163 16.32 -0.83 -23.64
N ASP A 164 17.14 -0.32 -22.71
CA ASP A 164 17.12 1.07 -22.27
C ASP A 164 18.56 1.59 -22.03
N PRO A 165 19.20 2.15 -23.08
CA PRO A 165 20.56 2.69 -22.98
C PRO A 165 20.73 3.81 -21.96
N GLU A 166 19.71 4.65 -21.76
CA GLU A 166 19.80 5.80 -20.84
C GLU A 166 19.77 5.34 -19.38
N LEU A 167 18.87 4.42 -19.04
CA LEU A 167 18.84 3.80 -17.72
C LEU A 167 20.12 2.99 -17.46
N THR A 168 20.61 2.29 -18.49
CA THR A 168 21.84 1.51 -18.40
C THR A 168 23.04 2.42 -18.16
N LEU A 169 23.13 3.55 -18.87
CA LEU A 169 24.17 4.56 -18.65
C LEU A 169 24.10 5.11 -17.23
N SER A 170 22.91 5.44 -16.73
CA SER A 170 22.72 5.98 -15.37
C SER A 170 23.21 4.99 -14.31
N THR A 171 22.81 3.72 -14.43
CA THR A 171 23.27 2.63 -13.54
C THR A 171 24.79 2.46 -13.60
N LEU A 172 25.38 2.51 -14.80
CA LEU A 172 26.84 2.41 -14.97
C LEU A 172 27.56 3.61 -14.38
N GLN A 173 26.96 4.81 -14.45
CA GLN A 173 27.51 6.03 -13.91
C GLN A 173 27.61 5.99 -12.38
N GLU A 174 26.66 5.36 -11.69
CA GLU A 174 26.69 5.17 -10.23
C GLU A 174 27.91 4.37 -9.75
N GLY A 175 28.37 3.40 -10.56
CA GLY A 175 29.55 2.59 -10.29
C GLY A 175 30.87 3.17 -10.82
N SER A 176 30.81 4.28 -11.56
CA SER A 176 31.98 4.86 -12.24
C SER A 176 32.47 6.12 -11.51
N SER A 177 33.77 6.19 -11.25
CA SER A 177 34.42 7.41 -10.75
C SER A 177 34.55 8.51 -11.81
N GLU A 178 34.39 8.14 -13.08
CA GLU A 178 34.50 9.05 -14.22
C GLU A 178 33.17 9.23 -14.94
N THR A 179 33.02 10.37 -15.62
CA THR A 179 31.83 10.65 -16.41
C THR A 179 31.79 9.79 -17.66
N LEU A 180 30.68 9.09 -17.85
CA LEU A 180 30.38 8.29 -19.03
C LEU A 180 29.52 9.11 -19.98
N HIS A 181 29.98 9.26 -21.22
CA HIS A 181 29.26 9.94 -22.29
C HIS A 181 28.67 8.92 -23.25
N LEU A 182 27.35 8.98 -23.47
CA LEU A 182 26.71 8.29 -24.57
C LEU A 182 27.01 9.04 -25.87
N LEU A 183 27.74 8.39 -26.78
CA LEU A 183 28.14 8.97 -28.06
C LEU A 183 27.08 8.77 -29.15
N ALA A 184 26.49 7.58 -29.18
CA ALA A 184 25.48 7.22 -30.15
C ALA A 184 24.62 6.08 -29.60
N ASN A 185 23.37 6.06 -30.03
CA ASN A 185 22.46 4.96 -29.82
C ASN A 185 21.90 4.52 -31.18
N HIS A 186 21.93 3.22 -31.45
CA HIS A 186 21.34 2.63 -32.63
C HIS A 186 20.28 1.62 -32.20
N GLU A 187 19.02 1.98 -32.45
CA GLU A 187 17.88 1.11 -32.24
C GLU A 187 17.88 0.06 -33.37
N SER A 188 18.21 -1.20 -33.05
CA SER A 188 18.30 -2.25 -34.06
C SER A 188 16.89 -2.81 -34.32
N GLY A 189 16.24 -2.32 -35.37
CA GLY A 189 15.06 -2.95 -35.96
C GLY A 189 15.45 -3.92 -37.07
N GLU A 190 14.87 -5.12 -37.02
CA GLU A 190 15.02 -6.28 -37.93
C GLU A 190 16.32 -7.11 -37.80
N LYS A 191 16.14 -8.37 -37.36
CA LYS A 191 17.01 -9.46 -37.80
C LYS A 191 16.60 -9.79 -39.22
N ASP A 192 17.54 -9.76 -40.15
CA ASP A 192 17.38 -10.46 -41.42
C ASP A 192 16.90 -11.88 -41.12
N THR A 193 15.67 -12.20 -41.52
CA THR A 193 15.19 -13.58 -41.59
C THR A 193 15.92 -14.23 -42.76
N ALA A 194 17.11 -14.77 -42.50
CA ALA A 194 17.82 -15.68 -43.40
C ALA A 194 17.46 -17.14 -43.08
#